data_AF-A0AAP7QPE5-F1
#
_entry.id   AF-A0AAP7QPE5-F1
#
_cell.length_a   1.000
_cell.length_b   1.000
_cell.length_c   1.000
_cell.angle_alpha   90.00
_cell.angle_beta   90.00
_cell.angle_gamma   90.00
#
_symmetry.space_group_name_H-M   'P 1'
#
loop_
_entity.id
_entity.type
_entity.pdbx_description
1 polymer ?
#
loop_
_entity_poly.entity_id
_entity_poly.type
_entity_poly.pdbx_seq_one_letter_code
_entity_poly.pdbx_strand_id
1 'polypeptide(L)'
;VMVVKSDMARKELKVHVRFTNHCFTKGYDAFSHPAGEPIIPDHSGNKRTFCPIRYRLSLSLPAIISSLVNPQEKVFQTAARRNWAYSITIDDPAGPYHLFFEIRKASRAERHLQDLNVVVESAYHEEKGYGPPDLLGRIGFVALCGRVYEGKPLATKR
;
A
#
# COMPACT_ATOMS: atom_id res chain seq x y z
N VAL A 1 7.99 -12.65 -5.39
CA VAL A 1 8.74 -11.42 -5.76
C VAL A 1 8.13 -10.89 -7.05
N MET A 2 7.74 -9.62 -7.08
CA MET A 2 7.17 -8.96 -8.26
C MET A 2 8.32 -8.37 -9.11
N VAL A 3 8.18 -8.35 -10.44
CA VAL A 3 9.19 -7.80 -11.35
C VAL A 3 8.62 -6.58 -12.08
N VAL A 4 9.38 -5.48 -12.07
CA VAL A 4 9.04 -4.23 -12.76
C VAL A 4 10.08 -3.93 -13.82
N LYS A 5 9.69 -3.91 -15.10
CA LYS A 5 10.55 -3.43 -16.19
C LYS A 5 10.67 -1.91 -16.09
N SER A 6 11.87 -1.40 -15.84
CA SER A 6 12.10 0.03 -15.69
C SER A 6 13.09 0.56 -16.73
N ASP A 7 12.59 1.35 -17.68
CA ASP A 7 13.43 2.04 -18.66
C ASP A 7 14.39 3.02 -17.97
N MET A 8 13.94 3.65 -16.88
CA MET A 8 14.74 4.59 -16.11
C MET A 8 15.95 3.92 -15.44
N ALA A 9 15.76 2.73 -14.85
CA ALA A 9 16.83 1.96 -14.24
C ALA A 9 17.59 1.07 -15.24
N ARG A 10 17.11 0.99 -16.50
CA ARG A 10 17.63 0.13 -17.57
C ARG A 10 17.77 -1.34 -17.18
N LYS A 11 16.85 -1.81 -16.33
CA LYS A 11 16.80 -3.20 -15.87
C LYS A 11 15.40 -3.59 -15.40
N GLU A 12 15.23 -4.89 -15.19
CA GLU A 12 14.12 -5.43 -14.41
C GLU A 12 14.42 -5.28 -12.91
N LEU A 13 13.54 -4.58 -12.20
CA LEU A 13 13.63 -4.36 -10.76
C LEU A 13 12.87 -5.47 -10.04
N LYS A 14 13.56 -6.17 -9.14
CA LYS A 14 12.95 -7.15 -8.23
C LYS A 14 12.32 -6.41 -7.05
N VAL A 15 11.01 -6.51 -6.89
CA VAL A 15 10.24 -5.84 -5.85
C VAL A 15 9.69 -6.85 -4.86
N HIS A 16 10.09 -6.69 -3.60
CA HIS A 16 9.53 -7.46 -2.50
C HIS A 16 8.38 -6.69 -1.85
N VAL A 17 7.23 -7.34 -1.72
CA VAL A 17 5.99 -6.73 -1.20
C VAL A 17 5.69 -7.34 0.15
N ARG A 18 5.41 -6.49 1.15
CA ARG A 18 4.98 -6.90 2.48
C ARG A 18 3.67 -6.20 2.84
N PHE A 19 2.87 -6.86 3.66
CA PHE A 19 1.59 -6.36 4.14
C PHE A 19 1.65 -6.24 5.66
N THR A 20 1.23 -5.11 6.21
CA THR A 20 1.12 -4.93 7.66
C THR A 20 -0.19 -5.53 8.17
N ASN A 21 -0.32 -5.67 9.50
CA ASN A 21 -1.59 -6.08 10.10
C ASN A 21 -2.72 -5.06 9.94
N HIS A 22 -2.46 -3.82 9.54
CA HIS A 22 -3.52 -2.84 9.25
C HIS A 22 -4.34 -3.22 8.01
N CYS A 23 -3.83 -4.12 7.16
CA CYS A 23 -4.56 -4.65 6.00
C CYS A 23 -5.73 -5.57 6.38
N PHE A 24 -5.74 -6.12 7.60
CA PHE A 24 -6.81 -7.03 8.09
C PHE A 24 -7.36 -6.63 9.47
N THR A 25 -6.93 -5.49 10.02
CA THR A 25 -7.39 -4.96 11.31
C THR A 25 -7.86 -3.52 11.18
N LYS A 26 -8.71 -3.08 12.11
CA LYS A 26 -9.07 -1.67 12.32
C LYS A 26 -8.51 -1.16 13.66
N GLY A 27 -8.61 0.15 13.89
CA GLY A 27 -8.26 0.74 15.19
C GLY A 27 -9.06 0.07 16.31
N TYR A 28 -8.40 -0.21 17.44
CA TYR A 28 -9.10 -0.69 18.62
C TYR A 28 -10.01 0.39 19.17
N ASP A 29 -11.24 0.00 19.49
CA ASP A 29 -12.20 0.82 20.21
C ASP A 29 -12.83 -0.06 21.30
N ALA A 30 -12.81 0.42 22.55
CA ALA A 30 -13.19 -0.41 23.69
C ALA A 30 -14.69 -0.77 23.70
N PHE A 31 -15.53 0.03 23.04
CA PHE A 31 -16.98 -0.18 23.00
C PHE A 31 -17.42 -1.14 21.89
N SER A 32 -16.69 -1.17 20.77
CA SER A 32 -17.00 -1.99 19.60
C SER A 32 -16.09 -3.20 19.42
N HIS A 33 -15.10 -3.39 20.29
CA HIS A 33 -14.25 -4.58 20.28
C HIS A 33 -15.06 -5.83 20.67
N PRO A 34 -15.08 -6.89 19.85
CA PRO A 34 -15.86 -8.09 20.16
C PRO A 34 -15.38 -8.76 21.45
N ALA A 35 -16.34 -9.13 22.31
CA ALA A 35 -16.03 -9.78 23.58
C ALA A 35 -15.30 -11.11 23.36
N GLY A 36 -14.16 -11.28 24.04
CA GLY A 36 -13.34 -12.50 23.95
C GLY A 36 -12.38 -12.55 22.75
N GLU A 37 -12.39 -11.56 21.86
CA GLU A 37 -11.39 -11.48 20.79
C GLU A 37 -10.04 -10.96 21.30
N PRO A 38 -8.91 -11.38 20.70
CA PRO A 38 -7.61 -10.87 21.07
C PRO A 38 -7.39 -9.44 20.56
N ILE A 39 -6.70 -8.63 21.37
CA ILE A 39 -6.16 -7.35 20.93
C ILE A 39 -4.84 -7.61 20.18
N ILE A 40 -4.76 -7.12 18.94
CA ILE A 40 -3.59 -7.32 18.08
C ILE A 40 -2.74 -6.04 18.09
N PRO A 41 -1.50 -6.05 18.59
CA PRO A 41 -0.63 -4.87 18.52
C PRO A 41 -0.11 -4.66 17.09
N ASP A 42 -0.05 -3.41 16.61
CA ASP A 42 0.70 -3.06 15.40
C ASP A 42 2.21 -2.87 15.69
N HIS A 43 2.98 -2.52 14.65
CA HIS A 43 4.43 -2.35 14.80
C HIS A 43 4.83 -1.23 15.77
N SER A 44 3.91 -0.30 16.07
CA SER A 44 4.09 0.80 17.02
C SER A 44 3.51 0.48 18.40
N GLY A 45 2.98 -0.74 18.60
CA GLY A 45 2.30 -1.14 19.83
C GLY A 45 0.86 -0.63 19.95
N ASN A 46 0.31 0.02 18.93
CA ASN A 46 -1.09 0.45 18.97
C ASN A 46 -2.01 -0.76 18.93
N LYS A 47 -3.05 -0.73 19.75
CA LYS A 47 -4.07 -1.78 19.81
C LYS A 47 -4.91 -1.79 18.53
N ARG A 48 -5.14 -2.97 17.99
CA ARG A 48 -5.97 -3.20 16.81
C ARG A 48 -7.01 -4.29 17.09
N THR A 49 -8.14 -4.19 16.38
CA THR A 49 -9.23 -5.19 16.39
C THR A 49 -9.24 -5.88 15.03
N PHE A 50 -9.42 -7.21 15.03
CA PHE A 50 -9.59 -7.96 13.78
C PHE A 50 -10.81 -7.45 13.00
N CYS A 51 -10.71 -7.40 11.67
CA CYS A 51 -11.80 -6.97 10.82
C CYS A 51 -12.04 -8.00 9.71
N PRO A 52 -13.14 -8.77 9.77
CA PRO A 52 -13.43 -9.81 8.78
C PRO A 52 -13.51 -9.28 7.34
N ILE A 53 -14.09 -8.09 7.15
CA ILE A 53 -14.20 -7.45 5.83
C ILE A 53 -12.80 -7.12 5.27
N ARG A 54 -11.96 -6.44 6.07
CA ARG A 54 -10.59 -6.13 5.66
C ARG A 54 -9.78 -7.39 5.40
N TYR A 55 -9.92 -8.42 6.25
CA TYR A 55 -9.26 -9.71 6.03
C TYR A 55 -9.65 -10.33 4.69
N ARG A 56 -10.96 -10.44 4.39
CA ARG A 56 -11.45 -10.96 3.11
C ARG A 56 -10.88 -10.19 1.92
N LEU A 57 -10.93 -8.85 1.98
CA LEU A 57 -10.38 -7.99 0.92
C LEU A 57 -8.85 -8.09 0.82
N SER A 58 -8.15 -8.33 1.94
CA SER A 58 -6.68 -8.41 1.96
C SER A 58 -6.13 -9.54 1.08
N LEU A 59 -6.91 -10.59 0.85
CA LEU A 59 -6.53 -11.73 0.02
C LEU A 59 -6.34 -11.35 -1.46
N SER A 60 -6.96 -10.27 -1.93
CA SER A 60 -6.77 -9.77 -3.31
C SER A 60 -5.60 -8.80 -3.45
N LEU A 61 -5.03 -8.30 -2.35
CA LEU A 61 -3.95 -7.31 -2.37
C LEU A 61 -2.71 -7.74 -3.19
N PRO A 62 -2.25 -9.00 -3.13
CA PRO A 62 -1.13 -9.43 -3.98
C PRO A 62 -1.41 -9.25 -5.48
N ALA A 63 -2.64 -9.54 -5.91
CA ALA A 63 -3.05 -9.36 -7.30
C ALA A 63 -3.18 -7.88 -7.67
N ILE A 64 -3.78 -7.06 -6.79
CA ILE A 64 -3.91 -5.61 -6.99
C ILE A 64 -2.54 -4.93 -7.10
N ILE A 65 -1.60 -5.24 -6.20
CA ILE A 65 -0.25 -4.66 -6.28
C ILE A 65 0.47 -5.12 -7.56
N SER A 66 0.26 -6.36 -7.98
CA SER A 66 0.86 -6.87 -9.22
C SER A 66 0.29 -6.20 -10.48
N SER A 67 -0.99 -5.77 -10.46
CA SER A 67 -1.57 -5.06 -11.61
C SER A 67 -0.96 -3.67 -11.82
N LEU A 68 -0.41 -3.04 -10.77
CA LEU A 68 0.26 -1.75 -10.85
C LEU A 68 1.51 -1.75 -11.75
N VAL A 69 2.03 -2.92 -12.11
CA VAL A 69 3.14 -3.03 -13.08
C VAL A 69 2.71 -2.55 -14.48
N ASN A 70 1.42 -2.48 -14.77
CA ASN A 70 0.91 -1.85 -15.98
C ASN A 70 1.30 -0.35 -16.01
N PRO A 71 2.03 0.13 -17.04
CA PRO A 71 2.49 1.53 -17.12
C PRO A 71 1.37 2.59 -17.10
N GLN A 72 0.13 2.19 -17.41
CA GLN A 72 -1.04 3.07 -17.35
C GLN A 72 -1.51 3.33 -15.93
N GLU A 73 -1.26 2.41 -15.00
CA GLU A 73 -1.68 2.53 -13.61
C GLU A 73 -0.95 3.69 -12.92
N LYS A 74 -1.73 4.60 -12.35
CA LYS A 74 -1.24 5.76 -11.62
C LYS A 74 -1.52 5.60 -10.15
N VAL A 75 -0.52 5.97 -9.35
CA VAL A 75 -0.61 6.06 -7.90
C VAL A 75 -0.46 7.52 -7.49
N PHE A 76 -1.10 7.87 -6.39
CA PHE A 76 -1.23 9.25 -5.93
C PHE A 76 -0.40 9.45 -4.69
N GLN A 77 0.36 10.53 -4.60
CA GLN A 77 1.07 10.86 -3.37
C GLN A 77 0.03 11.34 -2.35
N THR A 78 0.10 10.89 -1.10
CA THR A 78 -0.81 11.40 -0.07
C THR A 78 -0.38 12.79 0.42
N ALA A 79 -1.29 13.54 1.05
CA ALA A 79 -0.98 14.82 1.68
C ALA A 79 0.13 14.73 2.75
N ALA A 80 0.30 13.56 3.39
CA ALA A 80 1.38 13.29 4.33
C ALA A 80 2.77 13.18 3.66
N ARG A 81 2.83 13.13 2.32
CA ARG A 81 4.05 13.06 1.47
C ARG A 81 4.98 11.88 1.69
N ARG A 82 4.71 11.02 2.68
CA ARG A 82 5.50 9.83 3.02
C ARG A 82 5.08 8.57 2.26
N ASN A 83 3.80 8.44 1.92
CA ASN A 83 3.23 7.24 1.32
C ASN A 83 2.38 7.59 0.08
N TRP A 84 1.95 6.53 -0.59
CA TRP A 84 1.19 6.55 -1.83
C TRP A 84 -0.15 5.87 -1.64
N ALA A 85 -1.14 6.32 -2.40
CA ALA A 85 -2.46 5.75 -2.43
C ALA A 85 -2.80 5.21 -3.83
N TYR A 86 -3.55 4.12 -3.86
CA TYR A 86 -4.21 3.58 -5.04
C TYR A 86 -5.63 3.18 -4.67
N SER A 87 -6.60 3.54 -5.50
CA SER A 87 -8.02 3.30 -5.23
C SER A 87 -8.63 2.53 -6.39
N ILE A 88 -9.40 1.51 -6.07
CA ILE A 88 -10.24 0.78 -7.03
C ILE A 88 -11.69 0.78 -6.54
N THR A 89 -12.63 0.48 -7.43
CA THR A 89 -14.00 0.17 -7.02
C THR A 89 -14.14 -1.34 -6.83
N ILE A 90 -14.80 -1.75 -5.76
CA ILE A 90 -15.13 -3.15 -5.46
C ILE A 90 -16.65 -3.29 -5.34
N ASP A 91 -17.15 -4.51 -5.54
CA ASP A 91 -18.61 -4.79 -5.52
C ASP A 91 -19.14 -5.13 -4.13
N ASP A 92 -18.31 -5.69 -3.24
CA ASP A 92 -18.70 -6.09 -1.88
C ASP A 92 -17.60 -5.84 -0.83
N PRO A 93 -17.76 -4.84 0.05
CA PRO A 93 -18.84 -3.84 0.06
C PRO A 93 -18.73 -2.91 -1.16
N ALA A 94 -19.86 -2.57 -1.80
CA ALA A 94 -19.85 -1.73 -2.98
C ALA A 94 -19.24 -0.35 -2.69
N GLY A 95 -18.21 0.04 -3.43
CA GLY A 95 -17.58 1.36 -3.32
C GLY A 95 -16.06 1.36 -3.45
N PRO A 96 -15.40 2.47 -3.06
CA PRO A 96 -13.96 2.59 -3.13
C PRO A 96 -13.23 1.67 -2.14
N TYR A 97 -12.16 1.05 -2.62
CA TYR A 97 -11.16 0.33 -1.82
C TYR A 97 -9.81 1.02 -1.97
N HIS A 98 -9.33 1.59 -0.87
CA HIS A 98 -8.11 2.37 -0.82
C HIS A 98 -6.96 1.53 -0.28
N LEU A 99 -5.86 1.51 -1.02
CA LEU A 99 -4.59 0.92 -0.62
C LEU A 99 -3.59 2.03 -0.35
N PHE A 100 -2.89 1.96 0.78
CA PHE A 100 -1.82 2.88 1.15
C PHE A 100 -0.51 2.11 1.26
N PHE A 101 0.54 2.60 0.61
CA PHE A 101 1.82 1.91 0.61
C PHE A 101 3.02 2.86 0.56
N GLU A 102 4.11 2.38 1.11
CA GLU A 102 5.43 2.99 0.96
C GLU A 102 6.29 2.16 0.02
N ILE A 103 7.20 2.83 -0.69
CA ILE A 103 8.19 2.20 -1.54
C ILE A 103 9.57 2.76 -1.22
N ARG A 104 10.53 1.87 -1.04
CA ARG A 104 11.91 2.22 -0.68
C ARG A 104 12.92 1.30 -1.35
N LYS A 105 14.13 1.81 -1.56
CA LYS A 105 15.24 1.00 -2.07
C LYS A 105 15.60 -0.09 -1.07
N ALA A 106 15.97 -1.27 -1.57
CA ALA A 106 16.46 -2.35 -0.71
C ALA A 106 17.70 -1.90 0.06
N SER A 107 17.76 -2.30 1.33
CA SER A 107 18.92 -2.06 2.19
C SER A 107 20.14 -2.81 1.63
N ARG A 108 21.36 -2.42 2.06
CA ARG A 108 22.59 -3.08 1.59
C ARG A 108 22.56 -4.61 1.82
N ALA A 109 21.97 -5.05 2.92
CA ALA A 109 21.84 -6.47 3.25
C ALA A 109 20.88 -7.22 2.30
N GLU A 110 19.82 -6.58 1.82
CA GLU A 110 18.77 -7.22 1.03
C GLU A 110 18.99 -7.12 -0.50
N ARG A 111 19.92 -6.27 -0.95
CA ARG A 111 20.12 -5.95 -2.39
C ARG A 111 20.42 -7.15 -3.29
N HIS A 112 20.95 -8.24 -2.73
CA HIS A 112 21.20 -9.47 -3.48
C HIS A 112 19.91 -10.25 -3.79
N LEU A 113 18.84 -10.02 -3.01
CA LEU A 113 17.53 -10.66 -3.18
C LEU A 113 16.57 -9.79 -3.99
N GLN A 114 16.60 -8.48 -3.77
CA GLN A 114 15.64 -7.53 -4.31
C GLN A 114 16.22 -6.12 -4.49
N ASP A 115 15.65 -5.35 -5.40
CA ASP A 115 16.03 -3.96 -5.65
C ASP A 115 15.21 -2.98 -4.79
N LEU A 116 13.94 -3.30 -4.57
CA LEU A 116 12.96 -2.44 -3.90
C LEU A 116 12.12 -3.22 -2.88
N ASN A 117 11.69 -2.49 -1.85
CA ASN A 117 10.68 -2.93 -0.87
C ASN A 117 9.43 -2.08 -1.04
N VAL A 118 8.28 -2.73 -1.19
CA VAL A 118 6.95 -2.12 -1.05
C VAL A 118 6.33 -2.64 0.23
N VAL A 119 5.85 -1.71 1.07
CA VAL A 119 5.09 -2.05 2.29
C VAL A 119 3.70 -1.49 2.11
N VAL A 120 2.71 -2.37 1.98
CA VAL A 120 1.30 -1.98 2.03
C VAL A 120 0.97 -1.73 3.50
N GLU A 121 0.93 -0.45 3.85
CA GLU A 121 0.76 0.03 5.22
C GLU A 121 -0.66 -0.18 5.72
N SER A 122 -1.65 -0.07 4.84
CA SER A 122 -3.07 -0.24 5.17
C SER A 122 -3.88 -0.42 3.89
N ALA A 123 -4.99 -1.13 3.97
CA ALA A 123 -5.97 -1.18 2.89
C ALA A 123 -7.38 -1.34 3.45
N TYR A 124 -8.32 -0.55 2.98
CA TYR A 124 -9.69 -0.56 3.50
C TYR A 124 -10.70 -0.03 2.50
N HIS A 125 -11.93 -0.56 2.59
CA HIS A 125 -13.06 -0.02 1.86
C HIS A 125 -13.55 1.25 2.56
N GLU A 126 -14.01 2.23 1.79
CA GLU A 126 -14.57 3.46 2.34
C GLU A 126 -15.84 3.14 3.15
N GLU A 127 -15.82 3.51 4.43
CA GLU A 127 -16.98 3.37 5.32
C GLU A 127 -17.79 4.68 5.32
N LYS A 128 -19.12 4.60 5.47
CA LYS A 128 -19.99 5.78 5.49
C LYS A 128 -19.50 6.82 6.53
N GLY A 129 -19.22 8.04 6.06
CA GLY A 129 -18.78 9.16 6.90
C GLY A 129 -17.28 9.43 6.87
N TYR A 130 -16.48 8.55 6.24
CA TYR A 130 -15.10 8.84 5.87
C TYR A 130 -15.05 9.19 4.39
N GLY A 131 -14.50 10.36 4.05
CA GLY A 131 -14.31 10.75 2.66
C GLY A 131 -13.08 10.10 2.02
N PRO A 132 -12.84 10.37 0.71
CA PRO A 132 -11.66 9.88 0.02
C PRO A 132 -10.38 10.42 0.69
N PRO A 133 -9.24 9.72 0.52
CA PRO A 133 -7.98 10.24 1.05
C PRO A 133 -7.61 11.59 0.44
N ASP A 134 -6.91 12.41 1.22
CA ASP A 134 -6.30 13.64 0.71
C ASP A 134 -5.08 13.32 -0.16
N LEU A 135 -5.22 13.57 -1.47
CA LEU A 135 -4.23 13.25 -2.47
C LEU A 135 -3.57 14.50 -3.05
N LEU A 136 -2.31 14.35 -3.44
CA LEU A 136 -1.53 15.32 -4.20
C LEU A 136 -1.42 14.83 -5.66
N GLY A 137 -0.31 15.14 -6.33
CA GLY A 137 -0.07 14.70 -7.69
C GLY A 137 0.07 13.18 -7.82
N ARG A 138 0.05 12.72 -9.07
CA ARG A 138 0.09 11.30 -9.45
C ARG A 138 1.31 10.96 -10.30
N ILE A 139 1.70 9.70 -10.28
CA ILE A 139 2.80 9.15 -11.09
C ILE A 139 2.45 7.72 -11.50
N GLY A 140 3.00 7.26 -12.64
CA GLY A 140 2.93 5.84 -12.97
C GLY A 140 3.72 5.00 -11.97
N PHE A 141 3.18 3.86 -11.52
CA PHE A 141 3.85 3.03 -10.51
C PHE A 141 5.23 2.54 -10.98
N VAL A 142 5.36 2.15 -12.26
CA VAL A 142 6.65 1.79 -12.86
C VAL A 142 7.65 2.95 -12.82
N ALA A 143 7.19 4.17 -13.11
CA ALA A 143 8.02 5.37 -13.06
C ALA A 143 8.43 5.72 -11.62
N LEU A 144 7.52 5.51 -10.65
CA LEU A 144 7.83 5.65 -9.23
C LEU A 144 8.93 4.67 -8.79
N CYS A 145 8.80 3.39 -9.15
CA CYS A 145 9.82 2.38 -8.86
C CYS A 145 11.19 2.80 -9.41
N GLY A 146 11.26 3.24 -10.67
CA GLY A 146 12.49 3.73 -11.28
C GLY A 146 13.09 4.91 -10.54
N ARG A 147 12.28 5.91 -10.15
CA ARG A 147 12.77 7.08 -9.41
C ARG A 147 13.31 6.72 -8.04
N VAL A 148 12.61 5.85 -7.30
CA VAL A 148 13.05 5.38 -5.97
C VAL A 148 14.36 4.62 -6.08
N TYR A 149 14.48 3.75 -7.09
CA TYR A 149 15.71 2.98 -7.31
C TYR A 149 16.90 3.89 -7.66
N GLU A 150 16.69 4.88 -8.53
CA GLU A 150 17.72 5.85 -8.95
C GLU A 150 17.97 6.97 -7.92
N GLY A 151 17.21 7.03 -6.81
CA GLY A 151 17.33 8.11 -5.82
C GLY A 151 16.90 9.49 -6.34
N LYS A 152 16.01 9.53 -7.34
CA LYS A 152 15.51 10.79 -7.93
C LYS A 152 14.38 11.39 -7.10
N PRO A 153 14.17 12.72 -7.15
CA PRO A 153 13.05 13.37 -6.49
C PRO A 153 11.69 12.76 -6.86
N LEU A 154 10.89 12.47 -5.85
CA LEU A 154 9.57 11.84 -6.00
C LEU A 154 8.43 12.85 -6.18
N ALA A 155 8.70 14.14 -5.98
CA ALA A 155 7.70 15.19 -6.06
C ALA A 155 6.93 15.11 -7.37
N THR A 156 5.64 14.83 -7.26
CA THR A 156 4.68 15.02 -8.33
C THR A 156 4.31 16.50 -8.34
N LYS A 157 4.41 17.17 -9.50
CA LYS A 157 3.91 18.54 -9.63
C LYS A 157 2.44 18.58 -9.20
N ARG A 158 2.08 19.58 -8.40
CA ARG A 158 0.69 19.89 -8.03
C ARG A 158 -0.12 20.19 -9.28
#